data_AF-A0AB33K082-F1
#
_entry.id   AF-A0AB33K082-F1
#
_cell.length_a   1.000
_cell.length_b   1.000
_cell.length_c   1.000
_cell.angle_alpha   90.00
_cell.angle_beta   90.00
_cell.angle_gamma   90.00
#
_symmetry.space_group_name_H-M   'P 1'
#
loop_
_entity.id
_entity.type
_entity.pdbx_description
1 polymer ?
#
loop_
_entity_poly.entity_id
_entity_poly.type
_entity_poly.pdbx_seq_one_letter_code
_entity_poly.pdbx_strand_id
1 'polypeptide(L)'
;MTVQFTPAPPGTDLGPLPRRSALGLWLQFTLQWLYLVPWIAFYELCELGTIGECVAEDSWRKHVLTLSRYRLERRGTQQEWEAWADRALEVGTRTALHAEQSKRTENAAGNRRYKHKEGEPTTFIRQRYYRGIGKGGVAALAARRGWDVDWNSHTSRQVHLVRRGPIAV
;
A
#
# COMPACT_ATOMS: atom_id res chain seq x y z
N MET A 1 -9.18 -1.60 -25.91
CA MET A 1 -9.54 -0.63 -24.86
C MET A 1 -8.26 0.08 -24.44
N THR A 2 -8.12 1.36 -24.77
CA THR A 2 -6.97 2.18 -24.36
C THR A 2 -7.15 2.53 -22.87
N VAL A 3 -6.32 1.95 -22.01
CA VAL A 3 -6.28 2.32 -20.59
C VAL A 3 -5.81 3.77 -20.53
N GLN A 4 -6.68 4.69 -20.13
CA GLN A 4 -6.31 6.08 -19.90
C GLN A 4 -5.49 6.16 -18.61
N PHE A 5 -4.18 6.30 -18.76
CA PHE A 5 -3.27 6.58 -17.64
C PHE A 5 -3.35 8.05 -17.26
N THR A 6 -3.49 8.35 -15.97
CA THR A 6 -3.42 9.73 -15.49
C THR A 6 -1.95 10.14 -15.39
N PRO A 7 -1.48 11.12 -16.17
CA PRO A 7 -0.13 11.64 -15.98
C PRO A 7 -0.02 12.31 -14.61
N ALA A 8 1.16 12.23 -14.01
CA ALA A 8 1.41 12.92 -12.75
C ALA A 8 1.27 14.45 -12.93
N PRO A 9 0.70 15.17 -11.95
CA PRO A 9 0.64 16.62 -11.98
C PRO A 9 2.04 17.25 -12.09
N PRO A 10 2.19 18.39 -12.80
CA PRO A 10 3.46 19.08 -12.89
C PRO A 10 3.98 19.46 -11.49
N GLY A 11 5.28 19.28 -11.25
CA GLY A 11 5.92 19.54 -9.96
C GLY A 11 5.78 18.41 -8.92
N THR A 12 5.15 17.29 -9.27
CA THR A 12 5.13 16.10 -8.40
C THR A 12 6.55 15.53 -8.28
N ASP A 13 7.08 15.43 -7.06
CA ASP A 13 8.30 14.67 -6.81
C ASP A 13 8.03 13.18 -7.01
N LEU A 14 8.49 12.67 -8.16
CA LEU A 14 8.35 11.27 -8.57
C LEU A 14 9.55 10.42 -8.15
N GLY A 15 10.65 11.07 -7.75
CA GLY A 15 11.92 10.42 -7.49
C GLY A 15 11.94 9.61 -6.19
N PRO A 16 13.01 8.82 -5.99
CA PRO A 16 13.27 8.19 -4.71
C PRO A 16 13.35 9.22 -3.59
N LEU A 17 12.85 8.85 -2.42
CA LEU A 17 12.91 9.70 -1.24
C LEU A 17 14.32 9.73 -0.65
N PRO A 18 14.71 10.83 0.03
CA PRO A 18 16.03 10.95 0.63
C PRO A 18 16.29 9.79 1.60
N ARG A 19 17.52 9.30 1.68
CA ARG A 19 17.85 8.21 2.61
C ARG A 19 17.65 8.68 4.06
N ARG A 20 17.12 7.78 4.90
CA ARG A 20 17.03 8.04 6.35
C ARG A 20 18.43 8.00 6.97
N SER A 21 18.63 8.77 8.04
CA SER A 21 19.89 8.74 8.77
C SER A 21 20.13 7.34 9.36
N ALA A 22 21.38 6.87 9.27
CA ALA A 22 21.79 5.57 9.79
C ALA A 22 21.49 5.44 11.29
N LEU A 23 21.83 6.49 12.04
CA LEU A 23 21.61 6.59 13.47
C LEU A 23 20.12 6.55 13.82
N GLY A 24 19.28 7.29 13.07
CA GLY A 24 17.83 7.31 13.30
C GLY A 24 17.19 5.95 13.04
N LEU A 25 17.60 5.26 11.98
CA LEU A 25 17.15 3.90 11.70
C LEU A 25 17.59 2.91 12.78
N TRP A 26 18.84 2.99 13.23
CA TRP A 26 19.36 2.12 14.30
C TRP A 26 18.62 2.36 15.61
N LEU A 27 18.44 3.62 16.00
CA LEU A 27 17.71 3.99 17.21
C LEU A 27 16.25 3.52 17.14
N GLN A 28 15.57 3.73 16.01
CA GLN A 28 14.22 3.22 15.80
C GLN A 28 14.17 1.70 15.92
N PHE A 29 15.11 0.99 15.30
CA PHE A 29 15.18 -0.47 15.33
C PHE A 29 15.40 -1.04 16.74
N THR A 30 16.20 -0.35 17.56
CA THR A 30 16.48 -0.76 18.94
C THR A 30 15.36 -0.36 19.90
N LEU A 31 14.89 0.89 19.83
CA LEU A 31 13.88 1.42 20.77
C LEU A 31 12.47 0.91 20.49
N GLN A 32 12.14 0.47 19.27
CA GLN A 32 10.78 0.01 18.96
C GLN A 32 10.30 -1.11 19.89
N TRP A 33 11.20 -1.95 20.40
CA TRP A 33 10.86 -3.06 21.31
C TRP A 33 10.34 -2.58 22.66
N LEU A 34 10.80 -1.42 23.14
CA LEU A 34 10.29 -0.81 24.37
C LEU A 34 8.82 -0.40 24.23
N TYR A 35 8.42 0.00 23.02
CA TYR A 35 7.05 0.41 22.72
C TYR A 35 6.18 -0.74 22.19
N LEU A 36 6.80 -1.80 21.66
CA LEU A 36 6.07 -2.92 21.06
C LEU A 36 5.28 -3.72 22.10
N VAL A 37 5.87 -3.96 23.26
CA VAL A 37 5.26 -4.74 24.35
C VAL A 37 3.92 -4.14 24.80
N PRO A 38 3.83 -2.85 25.20
CA PRO A 38 2.54 -2.26 25.56
C PRO A 38 1.58 -2.16 24.36
N TRP A 39 2.09 -2.02 23.14
CA TRP A 39 1.26 -1.90 21.95
C TRP A 39 0.60 -3.22 21.52
N ILE A 40 1.31 -4.35 21.59
CA ILE A 40 0.76 -5.69 21.35
C ILE A 40 -0.35 -5.99 22.36
N ALA A 41 -0.10 -5.70 23.65
CA ALA A 41 -1.09 -5.89 24.71
C ALA A 41 -2.39 -5.12 24.43
N PHE A 42 -2.29 -3.88 23.91
CA PHE A 42 -3.44 -3.08 23.52
C PHE A 42 -4.18 -3.64 22.29
N TYR A 43 -3.44 -4.11 21.27
CA TYR A 43 -4.03 -4.58 20.01
C TYR A 43 -4.77 -5.91 20.14
N GLU A 44 -4.24 -6.86 20.92
CA GLU A 44 -4.95 -8.13 21.19
C GLU A 44 -6.29 -7.90 21.91
N LEU A 45 -6.43 -6.80 22.64
CA LEU A 45 -7.67 -6.46 23.35
C LEU A 45 -8.71 -5.74 22.47
N CYS A 46 -8.35 -5.22 21.29
CA CYS A 46 -9.17 -4.23 20.58
C CYS A 46 -9.73 -4.66 19.20
N GLU A 47 -9.43 -5.85 18.68
CA GLU A 47 -9.96 -6.40 17.39
C GLU A 47 -10.25 -5.34 16.30
N LEU A 48 -9.28 -4.47 16.00
CA LEU A 48 -9.49 -3.42 15.00
C LEU A 48 -9.34 -4.00 13.58
N GLY A 49 -10.47 -4.03 12.86
CA GLY A 49 -10.57 -4.47 11.47
C GLY A 49 -9.61 -3.76 10.51
N THR A 50 -9.19 -4.47 9.46
CA THR A 50 -8.19 -3.98 8.51
C THR A 50 -8.82 -3.36 7.27
N ILE A 51 -8.44 -2.11 6.98
CA ILE A 51 -8.67 -1.47 5.68
C ILE A 51 -7.66 -2.06 4.68
N GLY A 52 -8.07 -2.26 3.42
CA GLY A 52 -7.27 -2.84 2.33
C GLY A 52 -6.03 -2.01 1.94
N GLU A 53 -4.98 -2.12 2.76
CA GLU A 53 -3.67 -1.50 2.57
C GLU A 53 -2.75 -2.42 1.76
N CYS A 54 -1.97 -1.88 0.82
CA CYS A 54 -0.85 -2.59 0.20
C CYS A 54 0.27 -2.78 1.23
N VAL A 55 0.48 -4.01 1.69
CA VAL A 55 1.51 -4.36 2.69
C VAL A 55 2.35 -5.52 2.17
N ALA A 56 3.68 -5.39 2.19
CA ALA A 56 4.60 -6.50 1.89
C ALA A 56 4.86 -7.41 3.09
N GLU A 57 4.33 -7.08 4.26
CA GLU A 57 4.55 -7.74 5.54
C GLU A 57 3.23 -8.10 6.20
N ASP A 58 3.28 -9.06 7.13
CA ASP A 58 2.13 -9.48 7.94
C ASP A 58 1.57 -8.32 8.78
N SER A 59 0.30 -8.44 9.19
CA SER A 59 -0.49 -7.35 9.77
C SER A 59 0.16 -6.66 10.98
N TRP A 60 0.81 -7.41 11.89
CA TRP A 60 1.51 -6.82 13.03
C TRP A 60 2.89 -6.26 12.66
N ARG A 61 3.59 -6.91 11.72
CA ARG A 61 4.94 -6.53 11.27
C ARG A 61 4.95 -5.18 10.55
N LYS A 62 3.82 -4.72 10.01
CA LYS A 62 3.70 -3.39 9.41
C LYS A 62 3.99 -2.24 10.40
N HIS A 63 3.81 -2.48 11.70
CA HIS A 63 4.08 -1.50 12.77
C HIS A 63 5.54 -1.48 13.23
N VAL A 64 6.32 -2.49 12.85
CA VAL A 64 7.71 -2.67 13.29
C VAL A 64 8.65 -2.43 12.12
N LEU A 65 9.81 -1.86 12.38
CA LEU A 65 10.92 -1.88 11.46
C LEU A 65 11.52 -3.29 11.47
N THR A 66 11.05 -4.13 10.54
CA THR A 66 11.55 -5.49 10.35
C THR A 66 13.01 -5.47 9.91
N LEU A 67 13.76 -6.56 10.14
CA LEU A 67 15.15 -6.68 9.71
C LEU A 67 15.29 -6.48 8.18
N SER A 68 14.38 -7.06 7.40
CA SER A 68 14.33 -6.89 5.96
C SER A 68 14.14 -5.41 5.57
N ARG A 69 13.21 -4.71 6.21
CA ARG A 69 12.98 -3.27 5.96
C ARG A 69 14.15 -2.42 6.41
N TYR A 70 14.76 -2.72 7.56
CA TYR A 70 15.98 -2.06 8.04
C TYR A 70 17.14 -2.21 7.04
N ARG A 71 17.39 -3.43 6.54
CA ARG A 71 18.40 -3.69 5.51
C ARG A 71 18.10 -2.89 4.24
N LEU A 72 16.85 -2.90 3.79
CA LEU A 72 16.40 -2.21 2.59
C LEU A 72 16.58 -0.68 2.70
N GLU A 73 16.26 -0.10 3.86
CA GLU A 73 16.47 1.33 4.15
C GLU A 73 17.95 1.71 4.24
N ARG A 74 18.81 0.80 4.72
CA ARG A 74 20.25 1.06 4.89
C ARG A 74 21.05 0.90 3.61
N ARG A 75 20.77 -0.15 2.83
CA ARG A 75 21.61 -0.61 1.71
C ARG A 75 20.81 -1.07 0.50
N GLY A 76 19.48 -0.98 0.54
CA GLY A 76 18.62 -1.47 -0.52
C GLY A 76 18.92 -0.80 -1.85
N THR A 77 19.11 -1.63 -2.87
CA THR A 77 19.17 -1.19 -4.26
C THR A 77 17.78 -0.83 -4.76
N GLN A 78 17.71 -0.06 -5.86
CA GLN A 78 16.43 0.29 -6.48
C GLN A 78 15.62 -0.96 -6.88
N GLN A 79 16.28 -2.01 -7.36
CA GLN A 79 15.65 -3.29 -7.73
C GLN A 79 15.07 -4.02 -6.52
N GLU A 80 15.79 -4.07 -5.39
CA GLU A 80 15.26 -4.64 -4.14
C GLU A 80 14.03 -3.85 -3.64
N TRP A 81 14.05 -2.53 -3.79
CA TRP A 81 12.90 -1.68 -3.47
C TRP A 81 11.73 -1.89 -4.43
N GLU A 82 11.97 -2.12 -5.72
CA GLU A 82 10.95 -2.45 -6.71
C GLU A 82 10.28 -3.78 -6.35
N ALA A 83 11.06 -4.83 -6.08
CA ALA A 83 10.53 -6.12 -5.65
C ALA A 83 9.80 -6.07 -4.30
N TRP A 84 10.20 -5.17 -3.41
CA TRP A 84 9.51 -4.93 -2.14
C TRP A 84 8.16 -4.23 -2.34
N ALA A 85 8.13 -3.18 -3.18
CA ALA A 85 6.92 -2.46 -3.53
C ALA A 85 5.95 -3.36 -4.31
N ASP A 86 6.44 -4.16 -5.25
CA ASP A 86 5.62 -5.04 -6.08
C ASP A 86 4.90 -6.11 -5.24
N ARG A 87 5.58 -6.70 -4.25
CA ARG A 87 4.93 -7.61 -3.28
C ARG A 87 3.81 -6.91 -2.49
N ALA A 88 4.04 -5.68 -2.04
CA ALA A 88 3.01 -4.91 -1.34
C ALA A 88 1.80 -4.64 -2.25
N LEU A 89 2.05 -4.27 -3.51
CA LEU A 89 1.01 -4.02 -4.51
C LEU A 89 0.21 -5.28 -4.81
N GLU A 90 0.85 -6.43 -4.96
CA GLU A 90 0.17 -7.70 -5.19
C GLU A 90 -0.87 -7.99 -4.11
N VAL A 91 -0.47 -7.89 -2.84
CA VAL A 91 -1.37 -8.15 -1.70
C VAL A 91 -2.52 -7.15 -1.69
N GLY A 92 -2.24 -5.85 -1.80
CA GLY A 92 -3.27 -4.81 -1.70
C GLY A 92 -4.24 -4.81 -2.88
N THR A 93 -3.73 -4.95 -4.11
CA THR A 93 -4.55 -5.00 -5.32
C THR A 93 -5.45 -6.23 -5.34
N ARG A 94 -4.94 -7.41 -4.98
CA ARG A 94 -5.76 -8.63 -4.85
C ARG A 94 -6.84 -8.48 -3.79
N THR A 95 -6.49 -7.93 -2.62
CA THR A 95 -7.46 -7.70 -1.53
C THR A 95 -8.57 -6.73 -1.96
N ALA A 96 -8.22 -5.64 -2.64
CA ALA A 96 -9.18 -4.67 -3.14
C ALA A 96 -10.12 -5.26 -4.20
N LEU A 97 -9.61 -6.14 -5.08
CA LEU A 97 -10.45 -6.84 -6.06
C LEU A 97 -11.42 -7.81 -5.40
N HIS A 98 -10.93 -8.64 -4.46
CA HIS A 98 -11.81 -9.54 -3.72
C HIS A 98 -12.87 -8.79 -2.93
N ALA A 99 -12.51 -7.70 -2.27
CA ALA A 99 -13.47 -6.88 -1.53
C ALA A 99 -14.58 -6.33 -2.44
N GLU A 100 -14.23 -5.83 -3.63
CA GLU A 100 -15.23 -5.30 -4.57
C GLU A 100 -16.07 -6.40 -5.23
N GLN A 101 -15.48 -7.54 -5.56
CA GLN A 101 -16.22 -8.73 -6.02
C GLN A 101 -17.21 -9.22 -4.97
N SER A 102 -16.80 -9.31 -3.70
CA SER A 102 -17.68 -9.70 -2.59
C SER A 102 -18.85 -8.73 -2.42
N LYS A 103 -18.64 -7.41 -2.56
CA LYS A 103 -19.74 -6.43 -2.50
C LYS A 103 -20.74 -6.64 -3.65
N ARG A 104 -20.26 -6.91 -4.87
CA ARG A 104 -21.13 -7.15 -6.03
C ARG A 104 -21.94 -8.42 -5.89
N THR A 105 -21.33 -9.51 -5.42
CA THR A 105 -22.04 -10.77 -5.18
C THR A 105 -23.07 -10.61 -4.06
N GLU A 106 -22.74 -9.90 -2.98
CA GLU A 106 -23.69 -9.58 -1.91
C GLU A 106 -24.86 -8.71 -2.40
N ASN A 107 -24.60 -7.70 -3.22
CA ASN A 107 -25.63 -6.85 -3.82
C ASN A 107 -26.54 -7.64 -4.77
N ALA A 108 -25.97 -8.53 -5.59
CA ALA A 108 -26.69 -9.38 -6.53
C ALA A 108 -27.56 -10.43 -5.82
N ALA A 109 -27.09 -10.96 -4.67
CA ALA A 109 -27.84 -11.91 -3.86
C ALA A 109 -29.09 -11.31 -3.21
N GLY A 110 -29.22 -9.97 -3.15
CA GLY A 110 -30.42 -9.29 -2.63
C GLY A 110 -30.69 -9.46 -1.13
N ASN A 111 -29.81 -10.15 -0.40
CA ASN A 111 -30.00 -10.51 1.01
C ASN A 111 -29.75 -9.36 2.02
N ARG A 112 -29.49 -8.13 1.54
CA ARG A 112 -29.24 -6.98 2.42
C ARG A 112 -30.26 -5.88 2.21
N ARG A 113 -30.73 -5.32 3.33
CA ARG A 113 -31.63 -4.15 3.38
C ARG A 113 -31.01 -2.90 2.74
N TYR A 114 -29.67 -2.85 2.67
CA TYR A 114 -28.91 -1.77 2.06
C TYR A 114 -27.87 -2.36 1.10
N LYS A 115 -27.84 -1.83 -0.13
CA LYS A 115 -26.82 -2.16 -1.13
C LYS A 115 -25.54 -1.40 -0.83
N HIS A 116 -24.40 -2.05 -0.98
CA HIS A 116 -23.12 -1.35 -0.99
C HIS A 116 -23.04 -0.50 -2.26
N LYS A 117 -22.44 0.69 -2.15
CA LYS A 117 -22.10 1.48 -3.34
C LYS A 117 -21.02 0.73 -4.12
N GLU A 118 -21.37 0.23 -5.30
CA GLU A 118 -20.41 -0.34 -6.24
C GLU A 118 -19.54 0.79 -6.79
N GLY A 119 -18.25 0.54 -6.85
CA GLY A 119 -17.26 1.52 -7.30
C GLY A 119 -16.08 0.89 -7.99
N GLU A 120 -15.13 1.75 -8.35
CA GLU A 120 -13.83 1.29 -8.81
C GLU A 120 -13.06 0.70 -7.62
N PRO A 121 -12.41 -0.47 -7.76
CA PRO A 121 -11.52 -0.99 -6.75
C PRO A 121 -10.45 0.04 -6.43
N THR A 122 -10.30 0.34 -5.13
CA THR A 122 -9.33 1.30 -4.63
C THR A 122 -8.44 0.65 -3.57
N THR A 123 -7.17 1.03 -3.55
CA THR A 123 -6.23 0.65 -2.51
C THR A 123 -5.18 1.75 -2.36
N PHE A 124 -4.28 1.63 -1.39
CA PHE A 124 -3.18 2.56 -1.23
C PHE A 124 -1.92 1.84 -0.77
N ILE A 125 -0.78 2.36 -1.22
CA ILE A 125 0.54 1.93 -0.76
C ILE A 125 1.17 3.04 0.07
N ARG A 126 1.69 2.70 1.25
CA ARG A 126 2.38 3.66 2.11
C ARG A 126 3.82 3.90 1.66
N GLN A 127 4.30 5.11 1.91
CA GLN A 127 5.65 5.60 1.62
C GLN A 127 6.75 4.62 2.00
N ARG A 128 6.61 3.93 3.14
CA ARG A 128 7.58 2.94 3.63
C ARG A 128 7.82 1.75 2.69
N TYR A 129 6.95 1.50 1.71
CA TYR A 129 7.10 0.41 0.74
C TYR A 129 7.74 0.86 -0.58
N TYR A 130 7.83 2.17 -0.85
CA TYR A 130 8.32 2.68 -2.13
C TYR A 130 9.37 3.80 -2.02
N ARG A 131 9.98 4.02 -0.84
CA ARG A 131 10.98 5.09 -0.68
C ARG A 131 12.10 5.02 -1.71
N GLY A 132 12.66 3.83 -1.97
CA GLY A 132 13.81 3.69 -2.87
C GLY A 132 13.48 3.75 -4.37
N ILE A 133 12.21 3.66 -4.77
CA ILE A 133 11.78 3.78 -6.18
C ILE A 133 11.00 5.08 -6.46
N GLY A 134 10.48 5.74 -5.43
CA GLY A 134 9.67 6.94 -5.57
C GLY A 134 8.25 6.68 -6.03
N LYS A 135 7.45 7.75 -6.14
CA LYS A 135 6.07 7.67 -6.65
C LYS A 135 6.02 7.26 -8.13
N GLY A 136 7.03 7.65 -8.91
CA GLY A 136 7.14 7.27 -10.32
C GLY A 136 7.30 5.76 -10.50
N GLY A 137 8.14 5.12 -9.67
CA GLY A 137 8.29 3.66 -9.67
C GLY A 137 7.00 2.93 -9.29
N VAL A 138 6.24 3.47 -8.31
CA VAL A 138 4.91 2.92 -7.97
C VAL A 138 3.96 3.04 -9.15
N ALA A 139 3.90 4.19 -9.82
CA ALA A 139 3.04 4.39 -10.99
C ALA A 139 3.36 3.37 -12.10
N ALA A 140 4.65 3.13 -12.37
CA ALA A 140 5.07 2.12 -13.34
C ALA A 140 4.65 0.70 -12.95
N LEU A 141 4.82 0.32 -11.67
CA LEU A 141 4.41 -1.00 -11.17
C LEU A 141 2.88 -1.17 -11.17
N ALA A 142 2.14 -0.14 -10.77
CA ALA A 142 0.67 -0.14 -10.79
C ALA A 142 0.16 -0.30 -12.22
N ALA A 143 0.73 0.45 -13.17
CA ALA A 143 0.36 0.39 -14.58
C ALA A 143 0.52 -1.02 -15.17
N ARG A 144 1.62 -1.73 -14.85
CA ARG A 144 1.83 -3.12 -15.27
C ARG A 144 0.74 -4.07 -14.78
N ARG A 145 0.06 -3.75 -13.69
CA ARG A 145 -1.02 -4.54 -13.09
C ARG A 145 -2.42 -4.05 -13.50
N GLY A 146 -2.51 -3.07 -14.41
CA GLY A 146 -3.78 -2.47 -14.82
C GLY A 146 -4.40 -1.55 -13.77
N TRP A 147 -3.58 -0.99 -12.88
CA TRP A 147 -3.98 0.02 -11.90
C TRP A 147 -3.42 1.38 -12.30
N ASP A 148 -4.15 2.44 -11.95
CA ASP A 148 -3.70 3.82 -12.13
C ASP A 148 -3.48 4.47 -10.76
N VAL A 149 -2.62 5.48 -10.73
CA VAL A 149 -2.41 6.29 -9.53
C VAL A 149 -3.46 7.39 -9.48
N ASP A 150 -4.19 7.45 -8.37
CA ASP A 150 -5.04 8.61 -8.09
C ASP A 150 -4.19 9.74 -7.51
N TRP A 151 -3.75 10.62 -8.41
CA TRP A 151 -2.97 11.81 -8.05
C TRP A 151 -3.77 12.87 -7.31
N ASN A 152 -5.11 12.81 -7.28
CA ASN A 152 -5.91 13.78 -6.52
C ASN A 152 -6.04 13.38 -5.05
N SER A 153 -6.02 12.08 -4.76
CA SER A 153 -6.18 11.56 -3.39
C SER A 153 -4.86 11.28 -2.67
N HIS A 154 -3.72 11.42 -3.34
CA HIS A 154 -2.41 11.10 -2.76
C HIS A 154 -2.01 12.06 -1.62
N THR A 155 -1.35 11.52 -0.60
CA THR A 155 -0.75 12.34 0.47
C THR A 155 0.77 12.24 0.41
N SER A 156 1.47 13.03 1.23
CA SER A 156 2.92 12.89 1.39
C SER A 156 3.35 11.51 1.89
N ARG A 157 2.43 10.74 2.50
CA ARG A 157 2.71 9.46 3.17
C ARG A 157 2.17 8.22 2.44
N GLN A 158 1.33 8.40 1.43
CA GLN A 158 0.78 7.27 0.67
C GLN A 158 0.35 7.66 -0.74
N VAL A 159 0.42 6.68 -1.64
CA VAL A 159 -0.09 6.76 -3.01
C VAL A 159 -1.35 5.94 -3.07
N HIS A 160 -2.45 6.55 -3.50
CA HIS A 160 -3.70 5.85 -3.75
C HIS A 160 -3.73 5.32 -5.18
N LEU A 161 -4.31 4.14 -5.32
CA LEU A 161 -4.40 3.39 -6.56
C LEU A 161 -5.86 3.10 -6.83
N VAL A 162 -6.25 3.26 -8.07
CA VAL A 162 -7.60 2.98 -8.55
C VAL A 162 -7.53 2.12 -9.80
N ARG A 163 -8.40 1.11 -9.88
CA ARG A 163 -8.53 0.31 -11.08
C ARG A 163 -9.61 0.89 -11.97
N ARG A 164 -9.20 1.64 -13.00
CA ARG A 164 -10.10 2.20 -14.01
C ARG A 164 -10.39 1.17 -15.08
N GLY A 165 -11.63 0.70 -15.12
CA GLY A 165 -12.11 -0.26 -16.11
C GLY A 165 -13.01 -1.34 -15.52
N PRO A 166 -13.76 -2.06 -16.38
CA PRO A 166 -14.68 -3.09 -15.92
C PRO A 166 -13.90 -4.22 -15.24
N ILE A 167 -14.29 -4.54 -14.01
CA ILE A 167 -13.92 -5.81 -13.38
C ILE A 167 -14.67 -6.88 -14.18
N ALA A 168 -13.94 -7.68 -14.98
CA ALA A 168 -14.52 -8.85 -15.61
C ALA A 168 -15.11 -9.73 -14.51
N VAL A 169 -16.42 -9.98 -14.61
CA VAL A 169 -17.19 -10.85 -13.72
C VAL A 169 -16.95 -12.29 -14.13
#